data_AF-A0A061PBM1-F1
#
_entry.id   AF-A0A061PBM1-F1
#
_cell.length_a   1.000
_cell.length_b   1.000
_cell.length_c   1.000
_cell.angle_alpha   90.00
_cell.angle_beta   90.00
_cell.angle_gamma   90.00
#
_symmetry.space_group_name_H-M   'P 1'
#
loop_
_entity.id
_entity.type
_entity.pdbx_description
1 polymer ?
#
loop_
_entity_poly.entity_id
_entity_poly.type
_entity_poly.pdbx_seq_one_letter_code
_entity_poly.pdbx_strand_id
1 'polypeptide(L)' 'MAGWTTADMPDLTGKTAVITGASDGLGLETARALALKGADVILAVRSMKKGGEASNKLRQTYRKRM' A
#
# COMPACT_ATOMS: atom_id res chain seq x y z
N MET A 1 -28.39 -3.02 -1.24
CA MET A 1 -27.22 -3.86 -1.57
C MET A 1 -26.00 -3.19 -0.94
N ALA A 2 -25.20 -3.91 -0.15
CA ALA A 2 -23.93 -3.38 0.31
C ALA A 2 -22.95 -3.30 -0.89
N GLY A 3 -22.26 -2.17 -1.05
CA GLY A 3 -21.27 -1.98 -2.11
C GLY A 3 -19.94 -2.63 -1.78
N TRP A 4 -19.18 -3.02 -2.80
CA TRP A 4 -17.83 -3.57 -2.65
C TRP A 4 -16.87 -2.57 -2.00
N THR A 5 -15.97 -3.06 -1.15
CA THR A 5 -14.94 -2.28 -0.45
C THR A 5 -13.57 -2.96 -0.55
N THR A 6 -12.50 -2.28 -0.11
CA THR A 6 -11.16 -2.88 -0.02
C THR A 6 -11.08 -4.07 0.96
N ALA A 7 -12.05 -4.21 1.88
CA ALA A 7 -12.15 -5.38 2.73
C ALA A 7 -12.48 -6.66 1.93
N ASP A 8 -13.16 -6.51 0.79
CA ASP A 8 -13.58 -7.60 -0.09
C ASP A 8 -12.49 -8.00 -1.11
N MET A 9 -11.35 -7.31 -1.14
CA MET A 9 -10.21 -7.72 -1.97
C MET A 9 -9.69 -9.11 -1.57
N PRO A 10 -9.27 -9.95 -2.54
CA PRO A 10 -8.67 -11.25 -2.25
C PRO A 10 -7.32 -11.11 -1.53
N ASP A 11 -6.82 -12.23 -0.99
CA ASP A 11 -5.43 -12.33 -0.55
C ASP A 11 -4.48 -12.18 -1.74
N LEU A 12 -3.45 -11.36 -1.56
CA LEU A 12 -2.43 -11.02 -2.54
C LEU A 12 -1.04 -11.49 -2.09
N THR A 13 -0.95 -12.33 -1.07
CA THR A 13 0.30 -12.96 -0.65
C THR A 13 1.03 -13.60 -1.84
N GLY A 14 2.31 -13.28 -1.99
CA GLY A 14 3.14 -13.74 -3.12
C GLY A 14 2.92 -12.98 -4.43
N LYS A 15 2.14 -11.90 -4.43
CA LYS A 15 2.02 -10.96 -5.56
C LYS A 15 2.85 -9.71 -5.30
N THR A 16 3.46 -9.17 -6.35
CA THR A 16 4.14 -7.87 -6.32
C THR A 16 3.31 -6.82 -7.07
N ALA A 17 3.14 -5.64 -6.47
CA ALA A 17 2.45 -4.51 -7.08
C ALA A 17 3.38 -3.29 -7.17
N VAL A 18 3.54 -2.73 -8.38
CA VAL A 18 4.27 -1.48 -8.60
C VAL A 18 3.27 -0.33 -8.71
N ILE A 19 3.43 0.69 -7.87
CA ILE A 19 2.51 1.82 -7.80
C ILE A 19 3.27 3.10 -8.10
N THR A 20 2.88 3.77 -9.17
CA THR A 20 3.42 5.09 -9.54
C THR A 20 2.73 6.19 -8.75
N GLY A 21 3.46 7.25 -8.41
CA GLY A 21 2.89 8.36 -7.63
C GLY A 21 2.55 8.00 -6.17
N ALA A 22 3.16 6.95 -5.62
CA ALA A 22 2.79 6.38 -4.32
C ALA A 22 3.36 7.11 -3.10
N SER A 23 3.79 8.36 -3.25
CA SER A 23 4.34 9.16 -2.14
C SER A 23 3.26 9.78 -1.25
N ASP A 24 2.02 9.94 -1.74
CA ASP A 24 0.91 10.56 -1.03
C ASP A 24 -0.44 10.21 -1.67
N GLY A 25 -1.54 10.69 -1.07
CA GLY A 25 -2.89 10.65 -1.63
C GLY A 25 -3.35 9.26 -2.06
N LEU A 26 -3.99 9.18 -3.23
CA LEU A 26 -4.56 7.93 -3.74
C LEU A 26 -3.50 6.85 -3.95
N GLY A 27 -2.30 7.20 -4.42
CA GLY A 27 -1.22 6.24 -4.63
C GLY A 27 -0.77 5.59 -3.31
N LEU A 28 -0.68 6.40 -2.24
CA LEU A 28 -0.34 5.91 -0.91
C LEU A 28 -1.45 5.03 -0.32
N GLU A 29 -2.72 5.43 -0.44
CA GLU A 29 -3.85 4.61 0.06
C GLU A 29 -3.99 3.30 -0.72
N THR A 30 -3.70 3.32 -2.03
CA THR A 30 -3.66 2.11 -2.86
C THR A 30 -2.55 1.18 -2.39
N ALA A 31 -1.35 1.71 -2.13
CA ALA A 31 -0.23 0.96 -1.56
C ALA A 31 -0.58 0.34 -0.21
N ARG A 32 -1.29 1.09 0.64
CA ARG A 32 -1.76 0.63 1.94
C ARG A 32 -2.76 -0.51 1.80
N ALA A 33 -3.76 -0.38 0.94
CA ALA A 33 -4.78 -1.41 0.75
C ALA A 33 -4.18 -2.72 0.21
N LEU A 34 -3.28 -2.63 -0.78
CA LEU A 34 -2.68 -3.80 -1.41
C LEU A 34 -1.74 -4.55 -0.46
N ALA A 35 -0.85 -3.84 0.25
CA ALA A 35 0.03 -4.52 1.18
C ALA A 35 -0.71 -5.00 2.46
N LEU A 36 -1.86 -4.40 2.83
CA LEU A 36 -2.76 -4.97 3.86
C LEU A 36 -3.40 -6.29 3.45
N LYS A 37 -3.43 -6.60 2.16
CA LYS A 37 -3.85 -7.87 1.61
C LYS A 37 -2.67 -8.79 1.29
N GLY A 38 -1.46 -8.49 1.76
CA GLY A 38 -0.29 -9.37 1.66
C GLY A 38 0.57 -9.16 0.41
N ALA A 39 0.27 -8.18 -0.44
CA ALA A 39 1.13 -7.89 -1.60
C ALA A 39 2.47 -7.28 -1.19
N ASP A 40 3.54 -7.63 -1.91
CA ASP A 40 4.80 -6.90 -1.90
C ASP A 40 4.65 -5.63 -2.73
N VAL A 41 4.72 -4.46 -2.10
CA VAL A 41 4.45 -3.18 -2.78
C VAL A 41 5.73 -2.40 -3.04
N ILE A 42 5.93 -2.03 -4.31
CA ILE A 42 7.02 -1.16 -4.76
C ILE A 42 6.47 0.25 -5.01
N LEU A 43 7.00 1.24 -4.29
CA LEU A 43 6.62 2.64 -4.43
C LEU A 43 7.49 3.32 -5.50
N ALA A 44 6.94 3.54 -6.69
CA ALA A 44 7.61 4.31 -7.74
C ALA A 44 7.31 5.81 -7.57
N VAL A 45 8.30 6.56 -7.07
CA VAL A 45 8.17 7.98 -6.73
C VAL A 45 9.29 8.82 -7.34
N ARG A 46 9.02 10.12 -7.53
CA ARG A 46 10.04 11.08 -8.01
C ARG A 46 11.01 11.54 -6.92
N SER A 47 10.54 11.63 -5.67
CA SER A 47 11.32 12.12 -4.53
C SER A 47 11.57 10.98 -3.55
N MET A 48 12.84 10.58 -3.40
CA MET A 48 13.25 9.53 -2.46
C MET A 48 12.93 9.90 -1.01
N LYS A 49 13.03 11.18 -0.64
CA LYS A 49 12.65 11.66 0.70
C LYS A 49 11.18 11.34 1.00
N LYS A 50 10.27 11.79 0.14
CA LYS A 50 8.83 11.53 0.29
C LYS A 50 8.51 10.04 0.20
N GLY A 51 9.22 9.29 -0.65
CA GLY A 51 9.10 7.84 -0.74
C GLY A 51 9.49 7.13 0.56
N GLY A 52 10.57 7.56 1.21
CA GLY A 52 11.00 7.04 2.50
C GLY A 52 9.97 7.31 3.60
N GLU A 53 9.44 8.54 3.65
CA GLU A 53 8.34 8.89 4.58
C GLU A 53 7.10 8.03 4.35
N ALA A 54 6.68 7.84 3.09
CA ALA A 54 5.56 6.97 2.72
C ALA A 54 5.79 5.51 3.11
N SER A 55 6.96 4.95 2.79
CA SER A 55 7.36 3.59 3.18
C SER A 55 7.35 3.41 4.70
N ASN A 56 7.84 4.38 5.44
CA ASN A 56 7.81 4.36 6.90
C ASN A 56 6.38 4.37 7.46
N LYS A 57 5.49 5.22 6.92
CA LYS A 57 4.06 5.24 7.29
C LYS A 57 3.40 3.87 7.05
N LEU A 58 3.66 3.27 5.89
CA LEU A 58 3.15 1.94 5.55
C LEU A 58 3.65 0.89 6.54
N ARG A 59 4.96 0.82 6.79
CA ARG A 59 5.58 -0.13 7.73
C ARG A 59 5.07 0.02 9.17
N GLN A 60 4.87 1.24 9.65
CA GLN A 60 4.29 1.48 10.98
C GLN A 60 2.84 0.99 11.07
N THR A 61 2.08 1.13 9.98
CA THR A 61 0.72 0.61 9.90
C THR A 61 0.70 -0.92 9.96
N TYR A 62 1.64 -1.59 9.30
CA TYR A 62 1.78 -3.06 9.34
C TYR A 62 2.17 -3.58 10.72
N ARG A 63 3.13 -2.92 11.38
CA ARG A 63 3.68 -3.37 12.67
C ARG A 63 2.65 -3.36 13.81
N LYS A 64 1.52 -2.65 13.66
CA LYS A 64 0.42 -2.65 14.64
C LYS A 64 -0.57 -3.82 14.50
N ARG A 65 -0.45 -4.64 13.45
CA ARG A 65 -1.40 -5.74 13.15
C ARG A 65 -0.78 -7.14 13.29
N MET A 66 0.52 -7.25 13.59
CA MET A 66 1.13 -8.43 14.20
C MET A 66 0.99 -8.34 15.70
#